data_AF-A0AA39MZU9-F1
#
_entry.id   AF-A0AA39MZU9-F1
#
_cell.length_a   1.000
_cell.length_b   1.000
_cell.length_c   1.000
_cell.angle_alpha   90.00
_cell.angle_beta   90.00
_cell.angle_gamma   90.00
#
_symmetry.space_group_name_H-M   'P 1'
#
loop_
_entity.id
_entity.type
_entity.pdbx_description
1 polymer ?
#
loop_
_entity_poly.entity_id
_entity_poly.type
_entity_poly.pdbx_seq_one_letter_code
_entity_poly.pdbx_strand_id
1 'polypeptide(L)'
;METVRLSREPNSSIPEIPVEVIEEVLDNLCNDKLTLKSCSLVSRSFYPRTRQYLFQDFFIYHINQEILPRLHDLTLTSPHIFQCPKSAKIYACYQDQTLSQVQFALSSMTNLTKLELVHTTILSLNHLWSIISSFLRLSFLRLYGVAFKLDNDADLSLIKAPLDGPRLETLHVLAAGSRTFLQFILLPQCRGVFIESLRDLYVNLHNPSMEDLSLWCDVIRIARTIESLDVRQAFECPLAQWPAVQPLILPLGLRSFSFDLHYRNSEDRTDLSAMRWFLNALSTSRLETLKLTILVPSFEDFAEEDEMWDMFT
;
A
#
# COMPACT_ATOMS: atom_id res chain seq x y z
N MET A 1 -2.41 33.68 -76.18
CA MET A 1 -1.77 33.49 -74.86
C MET A 1 -2.91 33.34 -73.86
N GLU A 2 -3.49 32.14 -73.81
CA GLU A 2 -4.64 31.80 -72.96
C GLU A 2 -4.12 31.22 -71.64
N THR A 3 -4.60 31.80 -70.55
CA THR A 3 -4.31 31.36 -69.18
C THR A 3 -5.26 30.22 -68.80
N VAL A 4 -4.73 29.00 -68.81
CA VAL A 4 -5.41 27.81 -68.27
C VAL A 4 -5.49 27.96 -66.75
N ARG A 5 -6.67 28.26 -66.23
CA ARG A 5 -6.99 28.13 -64.80
C ARG A 5 -7.15 26.65 -64.48
N LEU A 6 -6.15 26.09 -63.78
CA LEU A 6 -6.28 24.81 -63.10
C LEU A 6 -7.40 24.91 -62.05
N SER A 7 -8.51 24.26 -62.33
CA SER A 7 -9.61 24.01 -61.40
C SER A 7 -9.10 23.21 -60.21
N ARG A 8 -9.14 23.82 -59.02
CA ARG A 8 -8.91 23.17 -57.74
C ARG A 8 -10.03 22.15 -57.55
N GLU A 9 -9.70 20.87 -57.53
CA GLU A 9 -10.63 19.80 -57.18
C GLU A 9 -11.26 20.07 -55.79
N PRO A 10 -12.53 19.69 -55.58
CA PRO A 10 -13.18 19.88 -54.30
C PRO A 10 -12.44 19.05 -53.25
N ASN A 11 -11.91 19.73 -52.24
CA ASN A 11 -11.35 19.13 -51.04
C ASN A 11 -12.30 18.02 -50.57
N SER A 12 -11.92 16.76 -50.78
CA SER A 12 -12.52 15.62 -50.10
C SER A 12 -12.24 15.83 -48.62
N SER A 13 -13.17 16.48 -47.93
CA SER A 13 -13.09 16.65 -46.48
C SER A 13 -13.05 15.24 -45.89
N ILE A 14 -11.87 14.85 -45.41
CA ILE A 14 -11.71 13.64 -44.61
C ILE A 14 -12.78 13.75 -43.51
N PRO A 15 -13.68 12.76 -43.36
CA PRO A 15 -14.69 12.82 -42.31
C PRO A 15 -13.96 12.99 -40.97
N GLU A 16 -14.27 14.07 -40.27
CA GLU A 16 -13.70 14.32 -38.95
C GLU A 16 -14.13 13.17 -38.02
N ILE A 17 -13.14 12.44 -37.53
CA ILE A 17 -13.38 11.39 -36.54
C ILE A 17 -13.86 12.08 -35.26
N PRO A 18 -15.01 11.66 -34.68
CA PRO A 18 -15.49 12.23 -33.43
C PRO A 18 -14.45 12.11 -32.31
N VAL A 19 -14.38 13.11 -31.44
CA VAL A 19 -13.40 13.16 -30.35
C VAL A 19 -13.58 11.99 -29.39
N GLU A 20 -14.80 11.52 -29.21
CA GLU A 20 -15.15 10.38 -28.35
C GLU A 20 -14.51 9.08 -28.85
N VAL A 21 -14.49 8.88 -30.18
CA VAL A 21 -13.85 7.70 -30.80
C VAL A 21 -12.33 7.76 -30.61
N ILE A 22 -11.75 8.95 -30.72
CA ILE A 22 -10.33 9.17 -30.47
C ILE A 22 -10.00 8.89 -29.00
N GLU A 23 -10.79 9.42 -28.07
CA GLU A 23 -10.60 9.19 -26.63
C GLU A 23 -10.73 7.71 -26.28
N GLU A 24 -11.71 7.00 -26.84
CA GLU A 24 -11.87 5.56 -26.61
C GLU A 24 -10.70 4.75 -27.16
N VAL A 25 -10.14 5.13 -28.31
CA VAL A 25 -8.89 4.51 -28.81
C VAL A 25 -7.73 4.76 -27.84
N LEU A 26 -7.60 5.98 -27.31
CA LEU A 26 -6.55 6.32 -26.33
C LEU A 26 -6.74 5.58 -25.00
N ASP A 27 -7.99 5.35 -24.58
CA ASP A 27 -8.32 4.59 -23.36
C ASP A 27 -7.88 3.13 -23.46
N ASN A 28 -8.08 2.52 -24.64
CA ASN A 28 -7.61 1.17 -24.92
C ASN A 28 -6.06 1.06 -24.92
N LEU A 29 -5.36 2.19 -25.05
CA LEU A 29 -3.90 2.27 -24.98
C LEU A 29 -3.36 2.63 -23.59
N CYS A 30 -4.20 2.70 -22.54
CA CYS A 30 -3.83 3.15 -21.18
C CYS A 30 -2.55 2.50 -20.59
N ASN A 31 -2.28 1.25 -20.96
CA ASN A 31 -1.12 0.46 -20.50
C ASN A 31 0.11 0.58 -21.42
N ASP A 32 -0.04 1.04 -22.66
CA ASP A 32 1.06 1.25 -23.61
C ASP A 32 1.54 2.70 -23.57
N LYS A 33 2.40 3.01 -22.59
CA LYS A 33 2.93 4.36 -22.38
C LYS A 33 3.75 4.88 -23.56
N LEU A 34 4.42 4.01 -24.32
CA LEU A 34 5.25 4.40 -25.46
C LEU A 34 4.37 4.86 -26.63
N THR A 35 3.31 4.10 -26.91
CA THR A 35 2.33 4.47 -27.93
C THR A 35 1.58 5.73 -27.52
N LEU A 36 1.11 5.84 -26.27
CA LEU A 36 0.47 7.06 -25.77
C LEU A 36 1.36 8.30 -25.87
N LYS A 37 2.66 8.16 -25.61
CA LYS A 37 3.63 9.25 -25.79
C LYS A 37 3.70 9.67 -27.25
N SER A 38 3.72 8.72 -28.18
CA SER A 38 3.72 9.01 -29.62
C SER A 38 2.41 9.72 -30.03
N CYS A 39 1.25 9.22 -29.58
CA CYS A 39 -0.05 9.85 -29.79
C CYS A 39 -0.08 11.30 -29.26
N SER A 40 0.52 11.55 -28.09
CA SER A 40 0.61 12.88 -27.50
C SER A 40 1.46 13.86 -28.32
N LEU A 41 2.18 13.43 -29.36
CA LEU A 41 2.94 14.29 -30.25
C LEU A 41 2.23 14.52 -31.59
N VAL A 42 1.21 13.71 -31.92
CA VAL A 42 0.50 13.78 -33.21
C VAL A 42 -0.41 15.00 -33.28
N SER A 43 -1.19 15.26 -32.22
CA SER A 43 -2.17 16.35 -32.20
C SER A 43 -2.38 16.89 -30.79
N ARG A 44 -2.60 18.20 -30.67
CA ARG A 44 -2.99 18.87 -29.42
C ARG A 44 -4.30 18.36 -28.85
N SER A 45 -5.22 17.88 -29.70
CA SER A 45 -6.49 17.30 -29.25
C SER A 45 -6.30 16.02 -28.44
N PHE A 46 -5.17 15.30 -28.62
CA PHE A 46 -4.90 14.06 -27.89
C PHE A 46 -4.27 14.33 -26.52
N TYR A 47 -3.80 15.57 -26.28
CA TYR A 47 -3.02 15.91 -25.10
C TYR A 47 -3.77 15.66 -23.79
N PRO A 48 -5.04 16.09 -23.60
CA PRO A 48 -5.71 15.93 -22.32
C PRO A 48 -5.80 14.45 -21.91
N ARG A 49 -6.23 13.59 -22.83
CA ARG A 49 -6.45 12.17 -22.54
C ARG A 49 -5.14 11.37 -22.43
N THR A 50 -4.18 11.60 -23.33
CA THR A 50 -2.86 10.95 -23.23
C THR A 50 -2.13 11.34 -21.95
N ARG A 51 -2.15 12.61 -21.54
CA ARG A 51 -1.52 13.08 -20.30
C ARG A 51 -2.09 12.40 -19.05
N GLN A 52 -3.41 12.23 -19.01
CA GLN A 52 -4.05 11.55 -17.89
C GLN A 52 -3.45 10.15 -17.67
N TYR A 53 -3.24 9.39 -18.75
CA TYR A 53 -2.63 8.06 -18.65
C TYR A 53 -1.11 8.10 -18.48
N LEU A 54 -0.41 9.02 -19.14
CA LEU A 54 1.05 9.14 -19.04
C LEU A 54 1.52 9.55 -17.63
N PHE A 55 0.73 10.38 -16.94
CA PHE A 55 1.06 10.90 -15.61
C PHE A 55 0.15 10.34 -14.50
N GLN A 56 -0.54 9.22 -14.76
CA GLN A 56 -1.40 8.55 -13.78
C GLN A 56 -0.61 7.98 -12.60
N ASP A 57 0.59 7.49 -12.87
CA ASP A 57 1.46 6.87 -11.88
C ASP A 57 2.69 7.75 -11.66
N PHE A 58 2.90 8.19 -10.43
CA PHE A 58 3.97 9.07 -10.04
C PHE A 58 5.02 8.32 -9.25
N PHE A 59 6.23 8.21 -9.79
CA PHE A 59 7.31 7.48 -9.15
C PHE A 59 8.45 8.43 -8.79
N ILE A 60 8.81 8.46 -7.51
CA ILE A 60 9.97 9.21 -7.03
C ILE A 60 11.01 8.21 -6.55
N TYR A 61 12.13 8.15 -7.26
CA TYR A 61 13.29 7.33 -6.92
C TYR A 61 14.48 8.23 -6.61
N HIS A 62 15.28 7.84 -5.61
CA HIS A 62 16.61 8.40 -5.35
C HIS A 62 16.61 9.93 -5.25
N ILE A 63 15.81 10.50 -4.34
CA ILE A 63 15.84 11.95 -4.12
C ILE A 63 17.25 12.37 -3.75
N ASN A 64 17.82 13.19 -4.62
CA ASN A 64 19.15 13.74 -4.47
C ASN A 64 19.08 15.25 -4.75
N GLN A 65 20.23 15.91 -4.61
CA GLN A 65 20.31 17.37 -4.76
C GLN A 65 19.97 17.87 -6.19
N GLU A 66 19.94 16.98 -7.19
CA GLU A 66 19.60 17.35 -8.57
C GLU A 66 18.11 17.16 -8.89
N ILE A 67 17.50 16.10 -8.37
CA ILE A 67 16.10 15.77 -8.65
C ILE A 67 15.15 16.70 -7.89
N LEU A 68 15.49 17.07 -6.65
CA LEU A 68 14.60 17.86 -5.80
C LEU A 68 14.29 19.26 -6.38
N PRO A 69 15.29 20.05 -6.85
CA PRO A 69 15.01 21.33 -7.50
C PRO A 69 14.18 21.17 -8.77
N ARG A 70 14.45 20.14 -9.59
CA ARG A 70 13.68 19.87 -10.82
C ARG A 70 12.22 19.52 -10.52
N LEU A 71 11.99 18.73 -9.46
CA LEU A 71 10.64 18.40 -9.00
C LEU A 71 9.91 19.66 -8.52
N HIS A 72 10.60 20.52 -7.76
CA HIS A 72 10.07 21.80 -7.32
C HIS A 72 9.73 22.72 -8.50
N ASP A 73 10.63 22.89 -9.45
CA ASP A 73 10.39 23.69 -10.65
C ASP A 73 9.22 23.13 -11.49
N LEU A 74 9.09 21.80 -11.58
CA LEU A 74 7.96 21.16 -12.24
C LEU A 74 6.63 21.45 -11.53
N THR A 75 6.60 21.41 -10.20
CA THR A 75 5.38 21.74 -9.44
C THR A 75 4.93 23.18 -9.67
N LEU A 76 5.87 24.10 -9.84
CA LEU A 76 5.58 25.51 -10.10
C LEU A 76 5.21 25.78 -11.56
N THR A 77 5.94 25.21 -12.52
CA THR A 77 5.77 25.51 -13.94
C THR A 77 4.63 24.71 -14.59
N SER A 78 4.31 23.53 -14.05
CA SER A 78 3.34 22.60 -14.63
C SER A 78 2.44 21.94 -13.57
N PRO A 79 1.68 22.72 -12.77
CA PRO A 79 0.88 22.19 -11.67
C PRO A 79 -0.20 21.18 -12.11
N HIS A 80 -0.70 21.32 -13.34
CA HIS A 80 -1.67 20.40 -13.93
C HIS A 80 -1.14 18.95 -14.06
N ILE A 81 0.18 18.76 -14.15
CA ILE A 81 0.78 17.40 -14.14
C ILE A 81 0.53 16.72 -12.80
N PHE A 82 0.56 17.46 -11.69
CA PHE A 82 0.36 16.92 -10.35
C PHE A 82 -1.11 16.66 -10.02
N GLN A 83 -2.05 17.06 -10.88
CA GLN A 83 -3.47 16.75 -10.72
C GLN A 83 -3.86 15.40 -11.36
N CYS A 84 -3.02 14.84 -12.24
CA CYS A 84 -3.26 13.56 -12.91
C CYS A 84 -3.00 12.31 -12.05
N PRO A 85 -1.97 12.27 -11.17
CA PRO A 85 -1.63 11.09 -10.42
C PRO A 85 -2.78 10.51 -9.60
N LYS A 86 -3.02 9.21 -9.77
CA LYS A 86 -3.87 8.39 -8.92
C LYS A 86 -3.05 7.48 -8.01
N SER A 87 -1.84 7.14 -8.43
CA SER A 87 -0.91 6.28 -7.69
C SER A 87 0.43 6.99 -7.54
N ALA A 88 1.00 6.98 -6.34
CA ALA A 88 2.32 7.53 -6.06
C ALA A 88 3.16 6.49 -5.33
N LYS A 89 4.41 6.32 -5.76
CA LYS A 89 5.39 5.44 -5.13
C LYS A 89 6.67 6.20 -4.86
N ILE A 90 7.08 6.22 -3.59
CA ILE A 90 8.25 6.96 -3.12
C ILE A 90 9.27 5.96 -2.61
N TYR A 91 10.45 5.96 -3.19
CA TYR A 91 11.57 5.11 -2.83
C TYR A 91 12.70 5.95 -2.23
N ALA A 92 12.91 5.84 -0.92
CA ALA A 92 13.74 6.78 -0.15
C ALA A 92 15.13 6.24 0.24
N CYS A 93 15.44 4.96 0.04
CA CYS A 93 16.71 4.34 0.47
C CYS A 93 17.09 4.64 1.94
N TYR A 94 16.12 4.75 2.85
CA TYR A 94 16.30 5.12 4.27
C TYR A 94 16.90 6.51 4.51
N GLN A 95 16.76 7.44 3.55
CA GLN A 95 17.08 8.84 3.78
C GLN A 95 16.01 9.50 4.65
N ASP A 96 16.44 10.00 5.82
CA ASP A 96 15.55 10.44 6.89
C ASP A 96 14.68 11.68 6.54
N GLN A 97 15.04 12.45 5.50
CA GLN A 97 14.34 13.68 5.11
C GLN A 97 13.52 13.57 3.83
N THR A 98 13.56 12.42 3.14
CA THR A 98 12.92 12.25 1.83
C THR A 98 11.46 12.68 1.84
N LEU A 99 10.67 12.18 2.80
CA LEU A 99 9.24 12.43 2.82
C LEU A 99 8.91 13.91 3.05
N SER A 100 9.68 14.59 3.90
CA SER A 100 9.55 16.03 4.14
C SER A 100 9.96 16.84 2.91
N GLN A 101 11.04 16.42 2.24
CA GLN A 101 11.53 17.08 1.04
C GLN A 101 10.53 17.02 -0.10
N VAL A 102 9.78 15.91 -0.28
CA VAL A 102 8.79 15.80 -1.37
C VAL A 102 7.38 16.20 -0.97
N GLN A 103 7.16 16.66 0.26
CA GLN A 103 5.85 17.04 0.76
C GLN A 103 5.17 18.10 -0.12
N PHE A 104 5.92 19.06 -0.67
CA PHE A 104 5.38 20.09 -1.56
C PHE A 104 4.79 19.52 -2.86
N ALA A 105 5.38 18.45 -3.39
CA ALA A 105 4.90 17.78 -4.60
C ALA A 105 3.68 16.91 -4.27
N LEU A 106 3.76 16.20 -3.15
CA LEU A 106 2.68 15.37 -2.64
C LEU A 106 1.41 16.17 -2.35
N SER A 107 1.51 17.33 -1.71
CA SER A 107 0.35 18.17 -1.40
C SER A 107 -0.39 18.68 -2.63
N SER A 108 0.25 18.65 -3.81
CA SER A 108 -0.38 19.03 -5.09
C SER A 108 -1.19 17.89 -5.72
N MET A 109 -1.02 16.64 -5.25
CA MET A 109 -1.65 15.43 -5.81
C MET A 109 -3.03 15.14 -5.19
N THR A 110 -4.00 16.00 -5.47
CA THR A 110 -5.34 15.94 -4.85
C THR A 110 -6.20 14.73 -5.25
N ASN A 111 -5.87 14.06 -6.36
CA ASN A 111 -6.59 12.89 -6.87
C ASN A 111 -5.97 11.55 -6.47
N LEU A 112 -4.98 11.57 -5.56
CA LEU A 112 -4.25 10.39 -5.18
C LEU A 112 -5.15 9.40 -4.43
N THR A 113 -5.28 8.19 -4.97
CA THR A 113 -6.02 7.07 -4.36
C THR A 113 -5.10 6.00 -3.78
N LYS A 114 -3.85 5.97 -4.24
CA LYS A 114 -2.86 4.97 -3.85
C LYS A 114 -1.51 5.61 -3.51
N LEU A 115 -0.98 5.30 -2.33
CA LEU A 115 0.34 5.74 -1.88
C LEU A 115 1.18 4.55 -1.42
N GLU A 116 2.38 4.42 -1.97
CA GLU A 116 3.38 3.43 -1.58
C GLU A 116 4.65 4.12 -1.09
N LEU A 117 5.00 3.92 0.18
CA LEU A 117 6.26 4.36 0.77
C LEU A 117 7.19 3.16 0.88
N VAL A 118 8.37 3.24 0.26
CA VAL A 118 9.26 2.10 0.06
C VAL A 118 10.67 2.44 0.55
N HIS A 119 11.22 1.59 1.42
CA HIS A 119 12.54 1.74 2.05
C HIS A 119 12.74 3.16 2.55
N THR A 120 11.89 3.61 3.47
CA THR A 120 11.93 4.97 4.03
C THR A 120 12.05 4.94 5.55
N THR A 121 12.60 6.01 6.11
CA THR A 121 12.54 6.25 7.54
C THR A 121 11.40 7.21 7.85
N ILE A 122 10.63 6.94 8.90
CA ILE A 122 9.62 7.85 9.44
C ILE A 122 10.12 8.34 10.80
N LEU A 123 10.43 9.64 10.86
CA LEU A 123 10.88 10.32 12.07
C LEU A 123 9.74 10.90 12.91
N SER A 124 8.55 11.05 12.34
CA SER A 124 7.39 11.65 13.01
C SER A 124 6.09 11.07 12.48
N LEU A 125 5.30 10.47 13.37
CA LEU A 125 3.95 9.99 13.03
C LEU A 125 2.98 11.14 12.75
N ASN A 126 3.17 12.30 13.39
CA ASN A 126 2.41 13.52 13.09
C ASN A 126 2.64 13.97 11.64
N HIS A 127 3.87 13.87 11.16
CA HIS A 127 4.20 14.22 9.78
C HIS A 127 3.60 13.23 8.79
N LEU A 128 3.72 11.92 9.05
CA LEU A 128 3.06 10.89 8.25
C LEU A 128 1.55 11.11 8.20
N TRP A 129 0.93 11.39 9.36
CA TRP A 129 -0.49 11.70 9.46
C TRP A 129 -0.88 12.92 8.63
N SER A 130 -0.14 14.02 8.73
CA SER A 130 -0.40 15.24 7.98
C SER A 130 -0.38 14.98 6.46
N ILE A 131 0.54 14.13 6.00
CA ILE A 131 0.62 13.73 4.59
C ILE A 131 -0.59 12.87 4.21
N ILE A 132 -0.87 11.80 4.95
CA ILE A 132 -1.99 10.90 4.66
C ILE A 132 -3.32 11.66 4.67
N SER A 133 -3.56 12.46 5.71
CA SER A 133 -4.79 13.24 5.87
C SER A 133 -5.00 14.28 4.77
N SER A 134 -3.94 14.75 4.12
CA SER A 134 -4.05 15.66 2.96
C SER A 134 -4.68 15.00 1.72
N PHE A 135 -4.69 13.67 1.65
CA PHE A 135 -5.21 12.92 0.51
C PHE A 135 -6.61 12.38 0.77
N LEU A 136 -7.64 13.21 0.60
CA LEU A 136 -9.03 12.84 0.91
C LEU A 136 -9.58 11.63 0.13
N ARG A 137 -8.96 11.29 -1.01
CA ARG A 137 -9.35 10.15 -1.87
C ARG A 137 -8.48 8.91 -1.68
N LEU A 138 -7.52 8.94 -0.76
CA LEU A 138 -6.62 7.82 -0.53
C LEU A 138 -7.41 6.64 0.03
N SER A 139 -7.37 5.51 -0.67
CA SER A 139 -7.96 4.24 -0.24
C SER A 139 -6.92 3.15 -0.05
N PHE A 140 -5.74 3.27 -0.67
CA PHE A 140 -4.66 2.30 -0.57
C PHE A 140 -3.40 2.94 0.01
N LEU A 141 -2.87 2.33 1.08
CA LEU A 141 -1.58 2.68 1.66
C LEU A 141 -0.69 1.45 1.78
N ARG A 142 0.55 1.55 1.29
CA ARG A 142 1.59 0.55 1.50
C ARG A 142 2.83 1.16 2.11
N LEU A 143 3.28 0.55 3.20
CA LEU A 143 4.53 0.84 3.88
C LEU A 143 5.43 -0.39 3.69
N TYR A 144 6.41 -0.31 2.79
CA TYR A 144 7.32 -1.42 2.51
C TYR A 144 8.76 -1.10 2.91
N GLY A 145 9.37 -1.94 3.75
CA GLY A 145 10.70 -1.69 4.29
C GLY A 145 10.79 -0.38 5.06
N VAL A 146 9.72 0.04 5.76
CA VAL A 146 9.71 1.30 6.50
C VAL A 146 10.33 1.11 7.89
N ALA A 147 11.20 2.03 8.30
CA ALA A 147 11.77 2.08 9.64
C ALA A 147 11.17 3.26 10.42
N PHE A 148 10.58 3.00 11.58
CA PHE A 148 10.10 4.06 12.48
C PHE A 148 11.20 4.41 13.48
N LYS A 149 11.88 5.55 13.28
CA LYS A 149 12.87 6.09 14.22
C LYS A 149 12.21 7.22 14.99
N LEU A 150 11.33 6.84 15.91
CA LEU A 150 10.59 7.79 16.74
C LEU A 150 11.32 7.93 18.07
N ASP A 151 11.35 9.14 18.63
CA ASP A 151 11.77 9.30 20.01
C ASP A 151 10.80 8.50 20.91
N ASN A 152 11.35 7.70 21.83
CA ASN A 152 10.57 6.81 22.69
C ASN A 152 9.53 7.54 23.57
N ASP A 153 9.68 8.86 23.74
CA ASP A 153 8.80 9.75 24.50
C ASP A 153 7.83 10.55 23.60
N ALA A 154 7.67 10.18 22.33
CA ALA A 154 6.75 10.86 21.43
C ALA A 154 5.31 10.78 21.96
N ASP A 155 4.84 11.88 22.55
CA ASP A 155 3.52 11.98 23.13
C ASP A 155 2.44 11.90 22.04
N LEU A 156 1.87 10.69 21.89
CA LEU A 156 0.76 10.37 21.01
C LEU A 156 -0.51 11.17 21.36
N SER A 157 -0.60 11.81 22.53
CA SER A 157 -1.75 12.63 22.91
C SER A 157 -1.79 13.99 22.19
N LEU A 158 -0.68 14.45 21.61
CA LEU A 158 -0.60 15.73 20.90
C LEU A 158 -1.14 15.71 19.46
N ILE A 159 -1.61 14.55 18.98
CA ILE A 159 -2.19 14.42 17.64
C ILE A 159 -3.55 15.12 17.59
N LYS A 160 -3.54 16.39 17.16
CA LYS A 160 -4.74 17.15 16.77
C LYS A 160 -5.19 16.70 15.39
N ALA A 161 -5.94 15.61 15.32
CA ALA A 161 -6.53 15.16 14.07
C ALA A 161 -7.74 16.04 13.71
N PRO A 162 -7.82 16.61 12.49
CA PRO A 162 -9.10 17.02 11.94
C PRO A 162 -10.00 15.77 11.75
N LEU A 163 -11.31 15.92 11.97
CA LEU A 163 -12.26 14.79 11.92
C LEU A 163 -12.38 14.15 10.53
N ASP A 164 -12.06 14.90 9.47
CA ASP A 164 -12.18 14.44 8.08
C ASP A 164 -10.81 14.06 7.53
N GLY A 165 -10.60 12.75 7.33
CA GLY A 165 -9.45 12.18 6.65
C GLY A 165 -9.88 11.14 5.60
N PRO A 166 -8.93 10.58 4.82
CA PRO A 166 -9.25 9.50 3.89
C PRO A 166 -9.84 8.30 4.58
N ARG A 167 -10.53 7.45 3.81
CA ARG A 167 -10.99 6.14 4.28
C ARG A 167 -10.16 5.06 3.60
N LEU A 168 -9.18 4.53 4.32
CA LEU A 168 -8.34 3.47 3.78
C LEU A 168 -9.15 2.16 3.71
N GLU A 169 -9.18 1.58 2.52
CA GLU A 169 -9.76 0.28 2.22
C GLU A 169 -8.67 -0.81 2.23
N THR A 170 -7.44 -0.45 1.88
CA THR A 170 -6.30 -1.38 1.83
C THR A 170 -5.09 -0.82 2.57
N LEU A 171 -4.55 -1.61 3.50
CA LEU A 171 -3.37 -1.27 4.27
C LEU A 171 -2.35 -2.41 4.22
N HIS A 172 -1.18 -2.13 3.67
CA HIS A 172 -0.07 -3.08 3.59
C HIS A 172 1.09 -2.58 4.45
N VAL A 173 1.43 -3.31 5.51
CA VAL A 173 2.51 -2.94 6.43
C VAL A 173 3.60 -4.01 6.42
N LEU A 174 4.74 -3.65 5.85
CA LEU A 174 6.00 -4.40 5.90
C LEU A 174 7.05 -3.46 6.49
N ALA A 175 6.99 -3.25 7.80
CA ALA A 175 7.82 -2.27 8.48
C ALA A 175 8.51 -2.89 9.69
N ALA A 176 9.78 -2.55 9.89
CA ALA A 176 10.52 -2.89 11.10
C ALA A 176 10.17 -1.87 12.18
N GLY A 177 9.94 -2.32 13.43
CA GLY A 177 9.59 -1.45 14.54
C GLY A 177 8.19 -0.84 14.41
N SER A 178 7.21 -1.62 13.96
CA SER A 178 5.83 -1.14 13.76
C SER A 178 5.09 -0.78 15.04
N ARG A 179 5.61 -1.14 16.24
CA ARG A 179 4.90 -0.96 17.52
C ARG A 179 4.26 0.42 17.69
N THR A 180 5.05 1.48 17.56
CA THR A 180 4.56 2.85 17.76
C THR A 180 3.55 3.25 16.67
N PHE A 181 3.73 2.75 15.44
CA PHE A 181 2.75 2.94 14.37
C PHE A 181 1.43 2.20 14.67
N LEU A 182 1.48 0.99 15.23
CA LEU A 182 0.29 0.25 15.63
C LEU A 182 -0.46 0.95 16.76
N GLN A 183 0.26 1.38 17.79
CA GLN A 183 -0.31 2.19 18.87
C GLN A 183 -0.97 3.46 18.33
N PHE A 184 -0.35 4.09 17.34
CA PHE A 184 -0.85 5.28 16.68
C PHE A 184 -2.14 5.05 15.89
N ILE A 185 -2.22 4.02 15.02
CA ILE A 185 -3.45 3.75 14.27
C ILE A 185 -4.60 3.29 15.18
N LEU A 186 -4.28 2.73 16.35
CA LEU A 186 -5.26 2.33 17.37
C LEU A 186 -5.82 3.51 18.17
N LEU A 187 -5.26 4.72 18.06
CA LEU A 187 -5.81 5.92 18.71
C LEU A 187 -7.21 6.24 18.16
N PRO A 188 -8.18 6.61 19.01
CA PRO A 188 -9.55 6.90 18.56
C PRO A 188 -9.63 7.87 17.37
N GLN A 189 -8.78 8.91 17.36
CA GLN A 189 -8.77 9.89 16.28
C GLN A 189 -8.19 9.40 14.94
N CYS A 190 -7.44 8.30 14.94
CA CYS A 190 -6.82 7.73 13.73
C CYS A 190 -7.65 6.57 13.14
N ARG A 191 -8.51 5.94 13.95
CA ARG A 191 -9.29 4.75 13.57
C ARG A 191 -10.14 4.96 12.32
N GLY A 192 -10.82 6.11 12.23
CA GLY A 192 -11.67 6.44 11.08
C GLY A 192 -10.91 6.40 9.74
N VAL A 193 -9.61 6.71 9.78
CA VAL A 193 -8.76 6.72 8.58
C VAL A 193 -8.16 5.34 8.28
N PHE A 194 -7.59 4.68 9.27
CA PHE A 194 -6.78 3.46 9.05
C PHE A 194 -7.53 2.15 9.24
N ILE A 195 -8.61 2.12 10.02
CA ILE A 195 -9.17 0.88 10.58
C ILE A 195 -10.65 0.69 10.20
N GLU A 196 -11.49 1.71 10.34
CA GLU A 196 -12.95 1.52 10.26
C GLU A 196 -13.46 1.10 8.88
N SER A 197 -12.80 1.55 7.81
CA SER A 197 -13.16 1.23 6.42
C SER A 197 -12.29 0.13 5.81
N LEU A 198 -11.39 -0.47 6.59
CA LEU A 198 -10.35 -1.37 6.10
C LEU A 198 -10.95 -2.71 5.67
N ARG A 199 -10.74 -3.08 4.40
CA ARG A 199 -11.18 -4.35 3.81
C ARG A 199 -10.05 -5.34 3.60
N ASP A 200 -8.89 -4.83 3.17
CA ASP A 200 -7.71 -5.63 2.88
C ASP A 200 -6.57 -5.24 3.81
N LEU A 201 -6.15 -6.17 4.65
CA LEU A 201 -5.02 -5.99 5.54
C LEU A 201 -3.91 -6.98 5.20
N TYR A 202 -2.76 -6.45 4.80
CA TYR A 202 -1.54 -7.22 4.60
C TYR A 202 -0.52 -6.82 5.66
N VAL A 203 0.00 -7.80 6.39
CA VAL A 203 0.99 -7.61 7.44
C VAL A 203 2.18 -8.53 7.21
N ASN A 204 3.38 -7.99 7.29
CA ASN A 204 4.60 -8.78 7.38
C ASN A 204 5.22 -8.59 8.76
N LEU A 205 5.29 -9.68 9.52
CA LEU A 205 5.72 -9.71 10.92
C LEU A 205 7.19 -10.10 11.02
N HIS A 206 8.10 -9.19 10.68
CA HIS A 206 9.53 -9.50 10.82
C HIS A 206 9.96 -9.45 12.30
N ASN A 207 10.20 -10.61 12.92
CA ASN A 207 10.59 -10.79 14.33
C ASN A 207 9.69 -10.02 15.33
N PRO A 208 8.38 -10.34 15.39
CA PRO A 208 7.43 -9.58 16.19
C PRO A 208 7.63 -9.89 17.69
N SER A 209 7.59 -8.84 18.51
CA SER A 209 7.47 -9.02 19.97
C SER A 209 6.05 -9.45 20.34
N MET A 210 5.86 -9.97 21.56
CA MET A 210 4.54 -10.29 22.11
C MET A 210 3.58 -9.10 22.06
N GLU A 211 4.10 -7.90 22.34
CA GLU A 211 3.31 -6.67 22.33
C GLU A 211 2.90 -6.28 20.90
N ASP A 212 3.76 -6.52 19.89
CA ASP A 212 3.41 -6.30 18.48
C ASP A 212 2.25 -7.21 18.05
N LEU A 213 2.31 -8.50 18.42
CA LEU A 213 1.24 -9.45 18.13
C LEU A 213 -0.08 -9.05 18.80
N SER A 214 -0.03 -8.62 20.07
CA SER A 214 -1.22 -8.12 20.78
C SER A 214 -1.82 -6.89 20.10
N LEU A 215 -0.98 -5.94 19.66
CA LEU A 215 -1.45 -4.74 18.96
C LEU A 215 -2.07 -5.09 17.61
N TRP A 216 -1.51 -6.04 16.86
CA TRP A 216 -2.12 -6.52 15.62
C TRP A 216 -3.46 -7.21 15.86
N CYS A 217 -3.58 -8.01 16.92
CA CYS A 217 -4.86 -8.59 17.33
C CYS A 217 -5.89 -7.50 17.62
N ASP A 218 -5.49 -6.43 18.31
CA ASP A 218 -6.35 -5.28 18.56
C ASP A 218 -6.78 -4.57 17.27
N VAL A 219 -5.86 -4.37 16.33
CA VAL A 219 -6.17 -3.79 15.01
C VAL A 219 -7.21 -4.64 14.29
N ILE A 220 -6.98 -5.96 14.18
CA ILE A 220 -7.88 -6.89 13.49
C ILE A 220 -9.25 -6.94 14.19
N ARG A 221 -9.27 -6.97 15.53
CA ARG A 221 -10.50 -6.99 16.33
C ARG A 221 -11.34 -5.73 16.16
N ILE A 222 -10.71 -4.58 16.01
CA ILE A 222 -11.41 -3.29 15.82
C ILE A 222 -11.82 -3.13 14.34
N ALA A 223 -11.02 -3.64 13.41
CA ALA A 223 -11.29 -3.62 11.97
C ALA A 223 -12.37 -4.64 11.58
N ARG A 224 -13.63 -4.32 11.88
CA ARG A 224 -14.78 -5.21 11.66
C ARG A 224 -15.13 -5.44 10.19
N THR A 225 -14.60 -4.62 9.30
CA THR A 225 -14.90 -4.59 7.86
C THR A 225 -13.89 -5.36 7.02
N ILE A 226 -12.89 -6.00 7.64
CA ILE A 226 -11.88 -6.77 6.91
C ILE A 226 -12.54 -7.98 6.21
N GLU A 227 -12.32 -8.05 4.90
CA GLU A 227 -12.72 -9.15 4.04
C GLU A 227 -11.53 -10.04 3.66
N SER A 228 -10.31 -9.49 3.66
CA SER A 228 -9.07 -10.20 3.33
C SER A 228 -7.95 -9.87 4.32
N LEU A 229 -7.33 -10.91 4.89
CA LEU A 229 -6.22 -10.79 5.82
C LEU A 229 -5.05 -11.67 5.34
N ASP A 230 -3.89 -11.06 5.10
CA ASP A 230 -2.65 -11.77 4.72
C ASP A 230 -1.55 -11.44 5.73
N VAL A 231 -1.14 -12.44 6.51
CA VAL A 231 -0.11 -12.33 7.54
C VAL A 231 1.09 -13.17 7.13
N ARG A 232 2.21 -12.53 6.82
CA ARG A 232 3.41 -13.19 6.31
C ARG A 232 4.60 -13.07 7.23
N GLN A 233 5.56 -13.99 7.02
CA GLN A 233 6.93 -13.85 7.48
C GLN A 233 7.08 -13.65 9.00
N ALA A 234 6.27 -14.34 9.81
CA ALA A 234 6.46 -14.41 11.27
C ALA A 234 7.73 -15.22 11.61
N PHE A 235 8.90 -14.63 11.32
CA PHE A 235 10.21 -15.23 11.58
C PHE A 235 10.53 -15.19 13.07
N GLU A 236 11.09 -16.28 13.59
CA GLU A 236 11.90 -16.32 14.81
C GLU A 236 11.25 -15.67 16.06
N CYS A 237 9.93 -15.63 16.14
CA CYS A 237 9.27 -15.26 17.39
C CYS A 237 9.57 -16.37 18.43
N PRO A 238 10.14 -16.07 19.61
CA PRO A 238 10.35 -17.09 20.63
C PRO A 238 8.98 -17.63 21.11
N LEU A 239 8.58 -18.81 20.64
CA LEU A 239 7.19 -19.29 20.76
C LEU A 239 6.75 -19.68 22.17
N ALA A 240 7.65 -19.64 23.16
CA ALA A 240 7.28 -19.63 24.58
C ALA A 240 6.33 -18.46 24.94
N GLN A 241 6.26 -17.42 24.09
CA GLN A 241 5.46 -16.22 24.33
C GLN A 241 4.04 -16.29 23.72
N TRP A 242 3.77 -17.19 22.77
CA TRP A 242 2.48 -17.28 22.07
C TRP A 242 1.29 -17.74 22.92
N PRO A 243 1.44 -18.69 23.88
CA PRO A 243 0.32 -19.13 24.74
C PRO A 243 -0.30 -18.00 25.58
N ALA A 244 0.44 -16.91 25.80
CA ALA A 244 -0.01 -15.75 26.56
C ALA A 244 -0.50 -14.60 25.66
N VAL A 245 -0.39 -14.71 24.34
CA VAL A 245 -1.02 -13.78 23.39
C VAL A 245 -2.51 -14.12 23.32
N GLN A 246 -3.37 -13.11 23.38
CA GLN A 246 -4.81 -13.30 23.23
C GLN A 246 -5.13 -14.07 21.93
N PRO A 247 -6.12 -14.97 21.95
CA PRO A 247 -6.50 -15.69 20.73
C PRO A 247 -6.91 -14.69 19.65
N LEU A 248 -6.41 -14.90 18.42
CA LEU A 248 -6.83 -14.11 17.28
C LEU A 248 -8.30 -14.38 17.00
N ILE A 249 -9.13 -13.35 17.15
CA ILE A 249 -10.55 -13.44 16.79
C ILE A 249 -10.68 -12.87 15.37
N LEU A 250 -10.96 -13.75 14.41
CA LEU A 250 -11.14 -13.34 13.03
C LEU A 250 -12.45 -12.56 12.86
N PRO A 251 -12.48 -11.49 12.06
CA PRO A 251 -13.70 -10.75 11.76
C PRO A 251 -14.77 -11.65 11.12
N LEU A 252 -16.04 -11.47 11.51
CA LEU A 252 -17.16 -12.28 10.99
C LEU A 252 -17.32 -12.20 9.47
N GLY A 253 -16.91 -11.07 8.86
CA GLY A 253 -16.98 -10.85 7.41
C GLY A 253 -15.75 -11.32 6.64
N LEU A 254 -14.76 -11.93 7.31
CA LEU A 254 -13.52 -12.36 6.67
C LEU A 254 -13.80 -13.49 5.66
N ARG A 255 -13.43 -13.26 4.40
CA ARG A 255 -13.61 -14.21 3.29
C ARG A 255 -12.30 -14.89 2.92
N SER A 256 -11.20 -14.14 2.94
CA SER A 256 -9.88 -14.63 2.55
C SER A 256 -8.90 -14.49 3.71
N PHE A 257 -8.21 -15.57 4.02
CA PHE A 257 -7.14 -15.57 5.02
C PHE A 257 -5.90 -16.28 4.48
N SER A 258 -4.76 -15.60 4.59
CA SER A 258 -3.44 -16.09 4.21
C SER A 258 -2.51 -15.99 5.40
N PHE A 259 -1.78 -17.06 5.69
CA PHE A 259 -0.83 -17.11 6.80
C PHE A 259 0.43 -17.89 6.40
N ASP A 260 1.60 -17.30 6.62
CA ASP A 260 2.87 -17.99 6.46
C ASP A 260 3.41 -18.44 7.83
N LEU A 261 3.60 -19.75 7.99
CA LEU A 261 4.20 -20.39 9.15
C LEU A 261 5.62 -20.87 8.78
N HIS A 262 6.63 -20.47 9.53
CA HIS A 262 7.97 -21.04 9.42
C HIS A 262 8.14 -22.14 10.48
N TYR A 263 8.35 -23.38 10.03
CA TYR A 263 8.66 -24.51 10.89
C TYR A 263 10.18 -24.57 11.09
N ARG A 264 10.67 -24.70 12.32
CA ARG A 264 12.11 -24.93 12.56
C ARG A 264 12.24 -25.93 13.72
N ASN A 265 12.77 -27.11 13.43
CA ASN A 265 13.09 -28.12 14.42
C ASN A 265 14.33 -27.69 15.23
N SER A 266 14.11 -26.83 16.23
CA SER A 266 15.03 -26.67 17.36
C SER A 266 14.38 -27.35 18.57
N GLU A 267 15.17 -27.94 19.45
CA GLU A 267 14.78 -28.77 20.61
C GLU A 267 13.71 -28.19 21.58
N ASP A 268 13.26 -26.96 21.37
CA ASP A 268 12.11 -26.37 22.03
C ASP A 268 10.82 -26.68 21.25
N ARG A 269 9.73 -27.02 21.93
CA ARG A 269 8.41 -27.37 21.37
C ARG A 269 7.68 -26.14 20.80
N THR A 270 8.36 -25.38 19.96
CA THR A 270 8.04 -24.01 19.59
C THR A 270 6.80 -23.94 18.68
N ASP A 271 6.49 -24.97 17.89
CA ASP A 271 5.63 -24.79 16.71
C ASP A 271 4.15 -25.20 16.88
N LEU A 272 3.81 -26.07 17.85
CA LEU A 272 2.41 -26.47 18.13
C LEU A 272 1.56 -25.30 18.67
N SER A 273 2.17 -24.34 19.38
CA SER A 273 1.45 -23.24 20.02
C SER A 273 0.98 -22.18 19.01
N ALA A 274 1.80 -21.84 18.01
CA ALA A 274 1.38 -20.97 16.91
C ALA A 274 0.31 -21.65 16.05
N MET A 275 0.48 -22.94 15.75
CA MET A 275 -0.53 -23.71 15.03
C MET A 275 -1.84 -23.79 15.82
N ARG A 276 -1.82 -24.03 17.13
CA ARG A 276 -3.03 -24.00 17.98
C ARG A 276 -3.66 -22.62 18.04
N TRP A 277 -2.87 -21.57 18.21
CA TRP A 277 -3.38 -20.20 18.20
C TRP A 277 -4.09 -19.88 16.88
N PHE A 278 -3.52 -20.32 15.76
CA PHE A 278 -4.11 -20.21 14.42
C PHE A 278 -5.38 -21.06 14.25
N LEU A 279 -5.35 -22.34 14.63
CA LEU A 279 -6.51 -23.25 14.55
C LEU A 279 -7.68 -22.73 15.39
N ASN A 280 -7.39 -22.20 16.58
CA ASN A 280 -8.40 -21.56 17.43
C ASN A 280 -9.05 -20.37 16.72
N ALA A 281 -8.27 -19.55 16.01
CA ALA A 281 -8.79 -18.43 15.22
C ALA A 281 -9.72 -18.91 14.10
N LEU A 282 -9.35 -19.99 13.41
CA LEU A 282 -10.13 -20.56 12.30
C LEU A 282 -11.45 -21.19 12.74
N SER A 283 -11.49 -21.79 13.93
CA SER A 283 -12.65 -22.56 14.44
C SER A 283 -13.97 -21.79 14.44
N THR A 284 -13.91 -20.45 14.39
CA THR A 284 -15.07 -19.55 14.43
C THR A 284 -15.39 -18.87 13.10
N SER A 285 -14.59 -19.11 12.05
CA SER A 285 -14.63 -18.36 10.80
C SER A 285 -15.31 -19.10 9.65
N ARG A 286 -15.95 -18.35 8.73
CA ARG A 286 -16.54 -18.86 7.48
C ARG A 286 -15.75 -18.36 6.28
N LEU A 287 -14.53 -18.86 6.14
CA LEU A 287 -13.63 -18.47 5.06
C LEU A 287 -14.07 -19.08 3.72
N GLU A 288 -14.02 -18.28 2.67
CA GLU A 288 -14.13 -18.73 1.28
C GLU A 288 -12.77 -19.25 0.78
N THR A 289 -11.68 -18.60 1.20
CA THR A 289 -10.31 -18.95 0.82
C THR A 289 -9.41 -18.99 2.03
N LEU A 290 -8.72 -20.12 2.21
CA LEU A 290 -7.66 -20.29 3.20
C LEU A 290 -6.36 -20.65 2.46
N LYS A 291 -5.33 -19.84 2.65
CA LYS A 291 -3.97 -20.13 2.18
C LYS A 291 -3.03 -20.27 3.37
N LEU A 292 -2.50 -21.48 3.55
CA LEU A 292 -1.47 -21.74 4.53
C LEU A 292 -0.17 -22.05 3.79
N THR A 293 0.87 -21.25 4.02
CA THR A 293 2.21 -21.53 3.53
C THR A 293 3.04 -22.02 4.70
N ILE A 294 3.47 -23.29 4.68
CA ILE A 294 4.41 -23.82 5.67
C ILE A 294 5.79 -23.84 5.05
N LEU A 295 6.72 -23.10 5.65
CA LEU A 295 8.10 -22.94 5.18
C LEU A 295 9.01 -23.74 6.10
N VAL A 296 9.60 -24.81 5.55
CA VAL A 296 10.44 -25.74 6.30
C VAL A 296 11.88 -25.69 5.78
N PRO A 297 12.89 -25.48 6.64
CA PRO A 297 14.28 -25.35 6.22
C PRO A 297 14.89 -26.68 5.76
N SER A 298 14.49 -27.83 6.32
CA SER A 298 14.89 -29.16 5.85
C SER A 298 13.75 -30.18 5.93
N PHE A 299 13.62 -31.06 4.93
CA PHE A 299 12.65 -32.16 4.98
C PHE A 299 12.95 -33.18 6.10
N GLU A 300 14.21 -33.25 6.56
CA GLU A 300 14.61 -34.12 7.68
C GLU A 300 13.98 -33.67 9.00
N ASP A 301 13.59 -32.39 9.11
CA ASP A 301 12.91 -31.84 10.28
C ASP A 301 11.47 -32.39 10.45
N PHE A 302 10.86 -32.96 9.40
CA PHE A 302 9.53 -33.57 9.47
C PHE A 302 9.54 -35.03 9.97
N ALA A 303 10.71 -35.67 10.07
CA ALA A 303 10.79 -37.12 10.13
C ALA A 303 10.54 -37.74 11.52
N GLU A 304 10.46 -36.94 12.58
CA GLU A 304 10.50 -37.46 13.97
C GLU A 304 9.25 -37.29 14.83
N GLU A 305 8.19 -36.58 14.40
CA GLU A 305 7.04 -36.33 15.29
C GLU A 305 5.68 -36.79 14.73
N ASP A 306 5.20 -37.91 15.26
CA ASP A 306 3.79 -38.34 15.19
C ASP A 306 2.83 -37.27 15.80
N GLU A 307 3.33 -36.36 16.65
CA GLU A 307 2.55 -35.30 17.32
C GLU A 307 1.88 -34.31 16.35
N MET A 308 2.40 -34.11 15.14
CA MET A 308 1.79 -33.22 14.14
C MET A 308 0.44 -33.77 13.63
N TRP A 309 0.31 -35.09 13.53
CA TRP A 309 -0.91 -35.73 13.03
C TRP A 309 -2.04 -35.71 14.07
N ASP A 310 -1.70 -35.78 15.36
CA ASP A 310 -2.65 -35.68 16.48
C ASP A 310 -3.31 -34.29 16.60
N MET A 311 -2.82 -33.27 15.89
CA MET A 311 -3.41 -31.92 15.90
C MET A 311 -4.64 -31.77 15.00
N PHE A 312 -4.82 -32.67 14.04
CA PHE A 312 -5.91 -32.61 13.06
C PHE A 312 -7.09 -33.53 13.41
N THR A 313 -6.97 -34.30 14.51
CA THR A 313 -8.02 -35.16 15.09
C THR A 313 -8.73 -34.47 16.25
#